data_AF-A0A8J6M4N5-F1
#
_entry.id   AF-A0A8J6M4N5-F1
#
_cell.length_a   1.000
_cell.length_b   1.000
_cell.length_c   1.000
_cell.angle_alpha   90.00
_cell.angle_beta   90.00
_cell.angle_gamma   90.00
#
_symmetry.space_group_name_H-M   'P 1'
#
loop_
_entity.id
_entity.type
_entity.pdbx_description
1 polymer ?
#
loop_
_entity_poly.entity_id
_entity_poly.type
_entity_poly.pdbx_seq_one_letter_code
_entity_poly.pdbx_strand_id
1 'polypeptide(L)'
;MAEAERTYVFRRRRESERERERRALLESLAQTRTLIAQAYSGFNTAHDADLIESYVFEINALQSRYSYLLRRVKELDGERTVKIS
;
A
#
# COMPACT_ATOMS: atom_id res chain seq x y z
N MET A 1 -19.34 -31.95 -15.43
CA MET A 1 -19.34 -31.51 -14.00
C MET A 1 -17.93 -31.17 -13.50
N ALA A 2 -16.90 -32.00 -13.76
CA ALA A 2 -15.52 -31.74 -13.28
C ALA A 2 -14.84 -30.45 -13.79
N GLU A 3 -15.14 -29.97 -15.00
CA GLU A 3 -14.55 -28.72 -15.53
C GLU A 3 -15.12 -27.45 -14.87
N ALA A 4 -16.41 -27.48 -14.48
CA ALA A 4 -17.08 -26.39 -13.78
C ALA A 4 -16.56 -26.23 -12.34
N GLU A 5 -16.22 -27.33 -11.66
CA GLU A 5 -15.62 -27.27 -10.31
C GLU A 5 -14.18 -26.74 -10.33
N ARG A 6 -13.37 -27.14 -11.33
CA ARG A 6 -11.99 -26.64 -11.48
C ARG A 6 -11.96 -25.12 -11.72
N THR A 7 -12.86 -24.61 -12.56
CA THR A 7 -12.98 -23.18 -12.82
C THR A 7 -13.47 -22.41 -11.60
N TYR A 8 -14.38 -22.98 -10.81
CA TYR A 8 -14.86 -22.39 -9.56
C TYR A 8 -13.78 -22.28 -8.47
N VAL A 9 -13.04 -23.37 -8.20
CA VAL A 9 -11.96 -23.39 -7.21
C VAL A 9 -10.84 -22.43 -7.60
N PHE A 10 -10.49 -22.38 -8.89
CA PHE A 10 -9.46 -21.46 -9.39
C PHE A 10 -9.87 -19.99 -9.20
N ARG A 11 -11.12 -19.64 -9.52
CA ARG A 11 -11.66 -18.28 -9.31
C ARG A 11 -11.64 -17.88 -7.83
N ARG A 12 -12.12 -18.77 -6.94
CA ARG A 12 -12.13 -18.53 -5.48
C ARG A 12 -10.71 -18.33 -4.93
N ARG A 13 -9.73 -19.11 -5.42
CA ARG A 13 -8.32 -18.94 -5.03
C ARG A 13 -7.79 -17.57 -5.45
N ARG A 14 -8.04 -17.13 -6.68
CA ARG A 14 -7.63 -15.81 -7.18
C ARG A 14 -8.26 -14.65 -6.40
N GLU A 15 -9.52 -14.77 -6.02
CA GLU A 15 -10.19 -13.79 -5.16
C GLU A 15 -9.56 -13.71 -3.76
N SER A 16 -9.20 -14.87 -3.18
CA SER A 16 -8.49 -14.91 -1.89
C SER A 16 -7.09 -14.30 -1.95
N GLU A 17 -6.38 -14.43 -3.07
CA GLU A 17 -5.06 -13.82 -3.29
C GLU A 17 -5.18 -12.30 -3.37
N ARG A 18 -6.20 -11.79 -4.08
CA ARG A 18 -6.47 -10.35 -4.18
C ARG A 18 -6.83 -9.73 -2.83
N GLU A 19 -7.67 -10.40 -2.04
CA GLU A 19 -8.02 -9.91 -0.71
C GLU A 19 -6.80 -9.87 0.22
N ARG A 20 -5.90 -10.87 0.13
CA ARG A 20 -4.62 -10.85 0.84
C ARG A 20 -3.74 -9.69 0.40
N GLU A 21 -3.59 -9.47 -0.91
CA GLU A 21 -2.85 -8.33 -1.47
C GLU A 21 -3.43 -6.99 -0.98
N ARG A 22 -4.75 -6.84 -1.00
CA ARG A 22 -5.45 -5.65 -0.52
C ARG A 22 -5.13 -5.35 0.95
N ARG A 23 -5.22 -6.36 1.81
CA ARG A 23 -4.91 -6.21 3.24
C ARG A 23 -3.47 -5.80 3.46
N ALA A 24 -2.52 -6.44 2.77
CA ALA A 24 -1.10 -6.10 2.87
C ALA A 24 -0.82 -4.65 2.41
N LEU A 25 -1.50 -4.17 1.37
CA LEU A 25 -1.38 -2.78 0.90
C LEU A 25 -1.94 -1.78 1.93
N LEU A 26 -3.08 -2.08 2.54
CA LEU A 26 -3.67 -1.22 3.59
C LEU A 26 -2.81 -1.17 4.85
N GLU A 27 -2.25 -2.31 5.26
CA GLU A 27 -1.29 -2.38 6.36
C GLU A 27 -0.03 -1.56 6.04
N SER A 28 0.51 -1.73 4.83
CA SER A 28 1.66 -0.93 4.35
C SER A 28 1.37 0.57 4.32
N LEU A 29 0.14 0.98 3.97
CA LEU A 29 -0.29 2.38 4.02
C LEU A 29 -0.30 2.91 5.45
N ALA A 30 -0.88 2.16 6.39
CA ALA A 30 -0.92 2.54 7.80
C ALA A 30 0.50 2.66 8.38
N GLN A 31 1.37 1.68 8.10
CA GLN A 31 2.77 1.71 8.49
C GLN A 31 3.50 2.92 7.90
N THR A 32 3.34 3.17 6.59
CA THR A 32 4.00 4.31 5.93
C THR A 32 3.53 5.63 6.52
N ARG A 33 2.25 5.77 6.87
CA ARG A 33 1.73 6.97 7.54
C ARG A 33 2.35 7.17 8.92
N THR A 34 2.56 6.10 9.69
CA THR A 34 3.26 6.16 10.99
C THR A 34 4.72 6.58 10.81
N LEU A 35 5.43 6.01 9.83
CA LEU A 35 6.81 6.39 9.51
C LEU A 35 6.92 7.88 9.12
N ILE A 36 5.96 8.39 8.33
CA ILE A 36 5.91 9.82 7.98
C ILE A 36 5.80 10.68 9.25
N ALA A 37 4.88 10.33 10.16
CA ALA A 37 4.72 11.06 11.42
C ALA A 37 5.99 11.02 12.29
N GLN A 38 6.67 9.88 12.33
CA GLN A 38 7.94 9.71 13.04
C GLN A 38 9.05 10.58 12.42
N ALA A 39 9.19 10.58 11.09
CA ALA A 39 10.18 11.40 10.39
C ALA A 39 9.92 12.91 10.63
N TYR A 40 8.66 13.34 10.61
CA TYR A 40 8.30 14.71 10.98
C TYR A 40 8.65 15.04 12.44
N SER A 41 8.42 14.10 13.37
CA SER A 41 8.82 14.30 14.77
C SER A 41 10.34 14.46 14.90
N GLY A 42 11.11 13.63 14.18
CA GLY A 42 12.57 13.71 14.15
C GLY A 42 13.06 15.05 13.58
N PHE A 43 12.52 15.43 12.40
CA PHE A 43 12.79 16.71 11.75
C PHE A 43 12.57 17.91 12.69
N ASN A 44 11.45 17.93 13.42
CA ASN A 44 11.12 19.02 14.34
C ASN A 44 12.07 19.13 15.54
N THR A 45 12.79 18.06 15.87
CA THR A 45 13.76 18.04 16.99
C THR A 45 15.21 18.17 16.53
N ALA A 46 15.47 18.00 15.22
CA ALA A 46 16.81 18.09 14.65
C ALA A 46 17.26 19.56 14.57
N HIS A 47 18.52 19.79 14.96
CA HIS A 47 19.17 21.10 14.86
C HIS A 47 20.42 21.07 13.97
N ASP A 48 20.91 19.86 13.67
CA ASP A 48 22.03 19.62 12.77
C ASP A 48 21.55 19.68 11.31
N ALA A 49 22.31 20.38 10.46
CA ALA A 49 21.91 20.64 9.08
C ALA A 49 21.85 19.35 8.24
N ASP A 50 22.80 18.43 8.43
CA ASP A 50 22.84 17.16 7.68
C ASP A 50 21.69 16.24 8.12
N LEU A 51 21.34 16.25 9.41
CA LEU A 51 20.16 15.52 9.91
C LEU A 51 18.84 16.11 9.39
N ILE A 52 18.71 17.44 9.34
CA ILE A 52 17.55 18.11 8.76
C ILE A 52 17.40 17.71 7.29
N GLU A 53 18.49 17.75 6.52
CA GLU A 53 18.48 17.35 5.11
C GLU A 53 18.11 15.86 4.93
N SER A 54 18.67 14.99 5.78
CA SER A 54 18.32 13.56 5.79
C SER A 54 16.82 13.34 5.99
N TYR A 55 16.20 14.04 6.96
CA TYR A 55 14.76 13.94 7.20
C TYR A 55 13.92 14.48 6.03
N VAL A 56 14.37 15.53 5.32
CA VAL A 56 13.68 16.02 4.11
C VAL A 56 13.64 14.94 3.04
N PHE A 57 14.78 14.27 2.78
CA PHE A 57 14.82 13.17 1.82
C PHE A 57 13.97 11.98 2.26
N GLU A 58 14.01 11.63 3.55
CA GLU A 58 13.20 10.54 4.11
C GLU A 58 11.69 10.82 3.96
N ILE A 59 11.24 12.01 4.36
CA ILE A 59 9.84 12.43 4.25
C ILE A 59 9.38 12.36 2.78
N ASN A 60 10.17 12.89 1.85
CA ASN A 60 9.84 12.86 0.42
C ASN A 60 9.75 11.42 -0.13
N ALA A 61 10.66 10.54 0.26
CA ALA A 61 10.63 9.13 -0.12
C ALA A 61 9.39 8.42 0.44
N LEU A 62 9.05 8.66 1.71
CA LEU A 62 7.88 8.09 2.36
C LEU A 62 6.57 8.60 1.75
N GLN A 63 6.48 9.89 1.41
CA GLN A 63 5.32 10.47 0.70
C GLN A 63 5.14 9.87 -0.69
N SER A 64 6.25 9.63 -1.41
CA SER A 64 6.25 8.96 -2.72
C SER A 64 5.76 7.52 -2.60
N ARG A 65 6.25 6.78 -1.61
CA ARG A 65 5.77 5.42 -1.27
C ARG A 65 4.28 5.42 -0.93
N TYR A 66 3.81 6.33 -0.09
CA TYR A 66 2.40 6.45 0.30
C TYR A 66 1.51 6.71 -0.93
N SER A 67 1.94 7.61 -1.82
CA SER A 67 1.23 7.94 -3.06
C SER A 67 1.16 6.74 -4.02
N TYR A 68 2.23 5.96 -4.12
CA TYR A 68 2.22 4.70 -4.87
C TYR A 68 1.23 3.69 -4.29
N LEU A 69 1.28 3.45 -2.98
CA LEU A 69 0.39 2.48 -2.32
C LEU A 69 -1.08 2.88 -2.47
N LEU A 70 -1.41 4.18 -2.38
CA LEU A 70 -2.76 4.68 -2.62
C LEU A 70 -3.24 4.38 -4.05
N ARG A 71 -2.40 4.59 -5.06
CA ARG A 71 -2.73 4.25 -6.45
C ARG A 71 -2.96 2.75 -6.59
N ARG A 72 -2.09 1.93 -5.99
CA ARG A 72 -2.19 0.46 -6.07
C ARG A 72 -3.47 -0.08 -5.44
N VAL A 73 -3.90 0.47 -4.30
CA VAL A 73 -5.19 0.10 -3.68
C VAL A 73 -6.36 0.49 -4.58
N LYS A 74 -6.32 1.69 -5.17
CA LYS A 74 -7.38 2.15 -6.10
C LYS A 74 -7.47 1.29 -7.36
N GLU A 75 -6.34 0.89 -7.93
CA GLU A 75 -6.30 -0.02 -9.08
C GLU A 75 -6.93 -1.37 -8.72
N LEU A 76 -6.58 -1.93 -7.57
CA LEU A 76 -7.11 -3.21 -7.11
C LEU A 76 -8.63 -3.16 -6.86
N ASP A 77 -9.11 -2.06 -6.28
CA ASP A 77 -10.55 -1.83 -6.05
C ASP A 77 -11.29 -1.54 -7.37
N GLY A 78 -10.68 -0.83 -8.33
CA GLY A 78 -11.25 -0.57 -9.66
C GLY A 78 -11.30 -1.81 -10.56
N GLU A 79 -10.30 -2.68 -10.51
CA GLU A 79 -10.36 -3.97 -11.20
C GLU A 79 -11.47 -4.88 -10.66
N ARG A 80 -11.89 -4.68 -9.39
CA ARG A 80 -12.99 -5.42 -8.79
C ARG A 80 -14.34 -4.98 -9.33
N THR A 81 -14.55 -3.67 -9.54
CA THR A 81 -15.83 -3.15 -10.07
C THR A 81 -16.04 -3.52 -11.53
N VAL A 82 -14.99 -3.51 -12.36
CA VAL A 82 -15.06 -3.86 -13.78
C VAL A 82 -15.37 -5.35 -14.01
N LYS A 83 -14.98 -6.25 -13.08
CA LYS A 83 -15.23 -7.69 -13.22
C LYS A 83 -16.62 -8.14 -12.78
N ILE A 84 -17.40 -7.25 -12.17
CA ILE A 84 -18.75 -7.54 -11.67
C ILE A 84 -19.84 -7.02 -12.63
N SER A 85 -19.50 -6.11 -13.55
CA SER A 85 -20.36 -5.64 -14.64
C SER A 85 -20.19 -6.50 -15.89
#